data_AF-A0A814NXG8-F1
#
_entry.id   AF-A0A814NXG8-F1
#
_cell.length_a   1.000
_cell.length_b   1.000
_cell.length_c   1.000
_cell.angle_alpha   90.00
_cell.angle_beta   90.00
_cell.angle_gamma   90.00
#
_symmetry.space_group_name_H-M   'P 1'
#
loop_
_entity.id
_entity.type
_entity.pdbx_description
1 polymer ?
#
loop_
_entity_poly.entity_id
_entity_poly.type
_entity_poly.pdbx_seq_one_letter_code
_entity_poly.pdbx_strand_id
1 'polypeptide(L)'
;MWSQLITEVLLRLPQSSEAKAEMIAECRLSYKDNEAQLKNIEMFEKNYRENEAIEWYTKNGFIFQLFNKAFRRQDFEVIFKYRFFLLDLFKEIHSLYVQQYQTVQQHLTVYRGQMMWKIELMKIKQNVGHLISINTFFSTSISPIVAASFCGNGEYESEGIVSVMFEIELDASTPSRPFARIEKSSVIGDEREVLFSMGTVFHVENVDLETDTIWLVKLTWNHQTQEKLKEMKQLTGLLDFYTGQRTGDRPSILTFGCFLSQMGLLRQALRFYTYLCKTLPKDHSDRGILYNNLGEVLRKLNYFNWARYYFEKALEFCTDTISIYNPFWAIIHSNIALLNLGCGKPKEALKCYRYAAFILSRYIIYDEECNSIYIEEALAIVYHGMGTALLYLSKYQNATVCQRKALKIQLRILPNDHPTLIESYHELGILSMKLQKHVEALKNFETALRIAQKNLLEKDQRYIWLHASQHDHVFGDKFETQLQLPATPSRQLP
;
A
#
# COMPACT_ATOMS: atom_id res chain seq x y z
N MET A 1 -7.43 -1.98 4.29
CA MET A 1 -6.72 -1.96 3.00
C MET A 1 -5.24 -1.61 3.15
N TRP A 2 -4.88 -0.41 3.64
CA TRP A 2 -3.45 -0.03 3.76
C TRP A 2 -2.61 -1.00 4.62
N SER A 3 -3.11 -1.43 5.78
CA SER A 3 -2.42 -2.35 6.69
C SER A 3 -2.09 -3.69 6.04
N GLN A 4 -2.97 -4.20 5.19
CA GLN A 4 -2.73 -5.43 4.44
C GLN A 4 -1.65 -5.23 3.38
N LEU A 5 -1.75 -4.14 2.64
CA LEU A 5 -0.81 -3.88 1.55
C LEU A 5 0.60 -3.60 2.08
N ILE A 6 0.72 -2.86 3.19
CA ILE A 6 2.03 -2.67 3.82
C ILE A 6 2.59 -3.98 4.35
N THR A 7 1.77 -4.84 4.96
CA THR A 7 2.20 -6.18 5.38
C THR A 7 2.73 -6.99 4.20
N GLU A 8 1.99 -7.06 3.09
CA GLU A 8 2.41 -7.79 1.89
C GLU A 8 3.73 -7.23 1.31
N VAL A 9 3.91 -5.91 1.32
CA VAL A 9 5.18 -5.29 0.89
C VAL A 9 6.33 -5.66 1.82
N LEU A 10 6.13 -5.56 3.14
CA LEU A 10 7.17 -5.86 4.13
C LEU A 10 7.58 -7.33 4.09
N LEU A 11 6.63 -8.25 3.92
CA LEU A 11 6.89 -9.70 3.84
C LEU A 11 7.66 -10.10 2.58
N ARG A 12 7.67 -9.27 1.53
CA ARG A 12 8.49 -9.49 0.34
C ARG A 12 9.94 -9.04 0.57
N LEU A 13 10.20 -8.06 1.44
CA LEU A 13 11.53 -7.48 1.60
C LEU A 13 12.55 -8.53 2.09
N PRO A 14 13.83 -8.40 1.67
CA PRO A 14 14.87 -9.33 2.09
C PRO A 14 15.12 -9.22 3.59
N GLN A 15 15.18 -10.39 4.24
CA GLN A 15 15.65 -10.51 5.60
C GLN A 15 17.19 -10.56 5.56
N SER A 16 17.83 -9.61 6.23
CA SER A 16 19.29 -9.48 6.21
C SER A 16 19.85 -9.12 7.59
N SER A 17 21.17 -9.29 7.76
CA SER A 17 21.89 -8.83 8.95
C SER A 17 21.68 -7.34 9.22
N GLU A 18 21.60 -6.54 8.17
CA GLU A 18 21.37 -5.10 8.23
C GLU A 18 19.96 -4.82 8.76
N ALA A 19 18.95 -5.56 8.28
CA ALA A 19 17.58 -5.42 8.78
C ALA A 19 17.47 -5.75 10.29
N LYS A 20 18.18 -6.80 10.76
CA LYS A 20 18.26 -7.11 12.20
C LYS A 20 18.95 -5.98 12.97
N ALA A 21 20.07 -5.48 12.48
CA ALA A 21 20.84 -4.40 13.12
C ALA A 21 20.04 -3.09 13.21
N GLU A 22 19.31 -2.71 12.15
CA GLU A 22 18.43 -1.54 12.14
C GLU A 22 17.33 -1.65 13.19
N MET A 23 16.69 -2.82 13.31
CA MET A 23 15.69 -3.07 14.34
C MET A 23 16.28 -2.90 15.74
N ILE A 24 17.42 -3.54 16.01
CA ILE A 24 18.06 -3.48 17.33
C ILE A 24 18.48 -2.06 17.69
N ALA A 25 19.00 -1.29 16.73
CA ALA A 25 19.35 0.12 16.94
C ALA A 25 18.12 0.97 17.32
N GLU A 26 16.98 0.76 16.67
CA GLU A 26 15.72 1.43 17.00
C GLU A 26 15.23 1.07 18.42
N CYS A 27 15.32 -0.21 18.79
CA CYS A 27 14.97 -0.68 20.13
C CYS A 27 15.86 -0.04 21.20
N ARG A 28 17.18 0.00 20.98
CA ARG A 28 18.14 0.65 21.89
C ARG A 28 17.86 2.14 22.03
N LEU A 29 17.55 2.84 20.94
CA LEU A 29 17.21 4.26 20.96
C LEU A 29 15.95 4.52 21.81
N SER A 30 14.92 3.70 21.60
CA SER A 30 13.63 3.83 22.28
C SER A 30 13.67 3.49 23.76
N TYR A 31 14.58 2.59 24.18
CA TYR A 31 14.75 2.15 25.57
C TYR A 31 16.09 2.57 26.19
N LYS A 32 16.72 3.63 25.67
CA LYS A 32 18.04 4.10 26.13
C LYS A 32 18.13 4.33 27.65
N ASP A 33 17.01 4.68 28.29
CA ASP A 33 16.92 4.98 29.72
C ASP A 33 16.34 3.80 30.54
N ASN A 34 16.19 2.61 29.94
CA ASN A 34 15.61 1.42 30.59
C ASN A 34 16.59 0.24 30.54
N GLU A 35 17.42 0.09 31.57
CA GLU A 35 18.44 -0.96 31.66
C GLU A 35 17.89 -2.38 31.53
N ALA A 36 16.70 -2.65 32.08
CA ALA A 36 16.09 -3.97 32.00
C ALA A 36 15.76 -4.33 30.54
N GLN A 37 15.20 -3.37 29.79
CA GLN A 37 14.92 -3.58 28.37
C GLN A 37 16.19 -3.64 27.53
N LEU A 38 17.24 -2.87 27.85
CA LEU A 38 18.54 -2.97 27.17
C LEU A 38 19.17 -4.35 27.32
N LYS A 39 19.12 -4.96 28.52
CA LYS A 39 19.56 -6.35 28.73
C LYS A 39 18.77 -7.34 27.89
N ASN A 40 17.45 -7.17 27.81
CA ASN A 40 16.60 -8.02 26.96
C ASN A 40 16.94 -7.87 25.47
N ILE A 41 17.25 -6.65 25.00
CA ILE A 41 17.68 -6.39 23.62
C ILE A 41 19.02 -7.07 23.32
N GLU A 42 19.98 -7.03 24.25
CA GLU A 42 21.27 -7.74 24.08
C GLU A 42 21.10 -9.26 24.02
N MET A 43 20.21 -9.82 24.85
CA MET A 43 19.88 -11.24 24.79
C MET A 43 19.25 -11.60 23.44
N PHE A 44 18.32 -10.79 22.95
CA PHE A 44 17.72 -10.98 21.63
C PHE A 44 18.79 -10.94 20.52
N GLU A 45 19.67 -9.94 20.52
CA GLU A 45 20.72 -9.80 19.51
C GLU A 45 21.60 -11.05 19.39
N LYS A 46 22.01 -11.61 20.54
CA LYS A 46 22.92 -12.77 20.62
C LYS A 46 22.23 -14.11 20.35
N ASN A 47 21.02 -14.28 20.88
CA ASN A 47 20.43 -15.62 21.02
C ASN A 47 19.21 -15.88 20.11
N TYR A 48 18.65 -14.85 19.47
CA TYR A 48 17.43 -14.99 18.67
C TYR A 48 17.56 -16.04 17.56
N ARG A 49 16.54 -16.90 17.47
CA ARG A 49 16.34 -17.88 16.40
C ARG A 49 15.02 -17.63 15.68
N GLU A 50 14.97 -17.96 14.39
CA GLU A 50 13.83 -17.70 13.51
C GLU A 50 12.52 -18.38 13.97
N ASN A 51 12.61 -19.46 14.76
CA ASN A 51 11.47 -20.23 15.28
C ASN A 51 11.06 -19.85 16.71
N GLU A 52 11.56 -18.73 17.24
CA GLU A 52 11.26 -18.23 18.59
C GLU A 52 10.58 -16.84 18.54
N ALA A 53 10.08 -16.43 17.38
CA ALA A 53 9.51 -15.10 17.19
C ALA A 53 8.29 -14.85 18.08
N ILE A 54 7.40 -15.83 18.25
CA ILE A 54 6.23 -15.72 19.13
C ILE A 54 6.65 -15.62 20.60
N GLU A 55 7.65 -16.38 21.02
CA GLU A 55 8.20 -16.28 22.38
C GLU A 55 8.72 -14.86 22.63
N TRP A 56 9.55 -14.33 21.73
CA TRP A 56 10.08 -12.96 21.86
C TRP A 56 9.01 -11.88 21.71
N TYR A 57 7.94 -12.12 20.96
CA TYR A 57 6.81 -11.20 20.84
C TYR A 57 5.99 -11.12 22.13
N THR A 58 5.73 -12.26 22.77
CA THR A 58 4.91 -12.35 24.00
C THR A 58 5.70 -12.09 25.28
N LYS A 59 7.04 -12.24 25.23
CA LYS A 59 7.92 -11.90 26.32
C LYS A 59 7.79 -10.42 26.67
N ASN A 60 7.45 -10.14 27.94
CA ASN A 60 7.35 -8.79 28.50
C ASN A 60 8.54 -7.92 28.07
N GLY A 61 8.33 -7.05 27.08
CA GLY A 61 9.47 -6.60 26.30
C GLY A 61 9.26 -5.45 25.32
N PHE A 62 10.40 -5.04 24.82
CA PHE A 62 10.60 -3.92 23.90
C PHE A 62 9.88 -4.11 22.56
N ILE A 63 9.78 -5.36 22.06
CA ILE A 63 9.20 -5.68 20.75
C ILE A 63 7.71 -5.37 20.72
N PHE A 64 6.90 -6.05 21.54
CA PHE A 64 5.44 -5.88 21.56
C PHE A 64 5.03 -4.40 21.68
N GLN A 65 5.60 -3.69 22.65
CA GLN A 65 5.21 -2.33 22.97
C GLN A 65 5.58 -1.34 21.85
N LEU A 66 6.81 -1.37 21.36
CA LEU A 66 7.24 -0.47 20.29
C LEU A 66 6.54 -0.79 18.98
N PHE A 67 6.41 -2.07 18.68
CA PHE A 67 5.76 -2.54 17.47
C PHE A 67 4.29 -2.08 17.42
N ASN A 68 3.50 -2.40 18.44
CA ASN A 68 2.09 -2.00 18.49
C ASN A 68 1.92 -0.48 18.59
N LYS A 69 2.88 0.25 19.17
CA LYS A 69 2.89 1.72 19.17
C LYS A 69 3.16 2.28 17.77
N ALA A 70 4.09 1.70 17.02
CA ALA A 70 4.44 2.12 15.67
C ALA A 70 3.26 1.97 14.71
N PHE A 71 2.56 0.83 14.74
CA PHE A 71 1.38 0.62 13.90
C PHE A 71 0.20 1.53 14.27
N ARG A 72 -0.06 1.72 15.56
CA ARG A 72 -1.08 2.68 16.02
C ARG A 72 -0.81 4.11 15.55
N ARG A 73 0.47 4.51 15.50
CA ARG A 73 0.90 5.84 15.04
C ARG A 73 1.16 5.94 13.54
N GLN A 74 1.07 4.82 12.82
CA GLN A 74 1.52 4.70 11.43
C GLN A 74 2.95 5.24 11.25
N ASP A 75 3.85 4.87 12.15
CA ASP A 75 5.26 5.23 12.06
C ASP A 75 5.98 4.29 11.09
N PHE A 76 5.89 4.62 9.81
CA PHE A 76 6.42 3.81 8.71
C PHE A 76 7.91 3.52 8.80
N GLU A 77 8.68 4.42 9.41
CA GLU A 77 10.12 4.25 9.57
C GLU A 77 10.40 3.14 10.59
N VAL A 78 9.74 3.19 11.75
CA VAL A 78 9.84 2.14 12.77
C VAL A 78 9.27 0.82 12.22
N ILE A 79 8.10 0.86 11.57
CA ILE A 79 7.50 -0.32 10.93
C ILE A 79 8.47 -1.00 9.96
N PHE A 80 9.16 -0.22 9.11
CA PHE A 80 10.16 -0.73 8.18
C PHE A 80 11.37 -1.35 8.88
N LYS A 81 11.87 -0.74 9.97
CA LYS A 81 13.00 -1.29 10.74
C LYS A 81 12.66 -2.65 11.37
N TYR A 82 11.38 -2.90 11.68
CA TYR A 82 10.91 -4.17 12.22
C TYR A 82 10.65 -5.26 11.16
N ARG A 83 10.92 -5.00 9.87
CA ARG A 83 10.74 -5.98 8.77
C ARG A 83 11.44 -7.31 9.01
N PHE A 84 12.59 -7.29 9.69
CA PHE A 84 13.36 -8.50 10.03
C PHE A 84 12.52 -9.47 10.86
N PHE A 85 11.99 -9.00 12.00
CA PHE A 85 11.26 -9.82 12.94
C PHE A 85 9.84 -10.16 12.46
N LEU A 86 9.24 -9.25 11.69
CA LEU A 86 7.90 -9.43 11.15
C LEU A 86 7.76 -10.72 10.36
N LEU A 87 8.68 -10.98 9.44
CA LEU A 87 8.60 -12.15 8.57
C LEU A 87 8.61 -13.45 9.36
N ASP A 88 9.46 -13.55 10.37
CA ASP A 88 9.56 -14.74 11.24
C ASP A 88 8.29 -14.93 12.06
N LEU A 89 7.76 -13.86 12.67
CA LEU A 89 6.50 -13.92 13.43
C LEU A 89 5.34 -14.39 12.56
N PHE A 90 5.24 -13.90 11.31
CA PHE A 90 4.23 -14.36 10.36
C PHE A 90 4.41 -15.83 9.95
N LYS A 91 5.65 -16.27 9.72
CA LYS A 91 5.96 -17.67 9.39
C LYS A 91 5.61 -18.61 10.54
N GLU A 92 5.95 -18.24 11.77
CA GLU A 92 5.71 -19.07 12.95
C GLU A 92 4.22 -19.23 13.25
N ILE A 93 3.45 -18.12 13.23
CA ILE A 93 1.99 -18.17 13.37
C ILE A 93 1.38 -19.07 12.29
N HIS A 94 1.85 -18.95 11.04
CA HIS A 94 1.35 -19.80 9.98
C HIS A 94 1.67 -21.29 10.20
N SER A 95 2.91 -21.60 10.59
CA SER A 95 3.34 -22.98 10.86
C SER A 95 2.47 -23.63 11.94
N LEU A 96 2.24 -22.92 13.05
CA LEU A 96 1.39 -23.40 14.14
C LEU A 96 -0.06 -23.59 13.70
N TYR A 97 -0.62 -22.67 12.91
CA TYR A 97 -1.97 -22.82 12.36
C TYR A 97 -2.12 -24.12 11.56
N VAL A 98 -1.17 -24.39 10.65
CA VAL A 98 -1.18 -25.59 9.81
C VAL A 98 -1.18 -26.83 10.69
N GLN A 99 -0.32 -26.89 11.71
CA GLN A 99 -0.26 -28.02 12.64
C GLN A 99 -1.56 -28.22 13.44
N GLN A 100 -2.26 -27.13 13.79
CA GLN A 100 -3.43 -27.16 14.66
C GLN A 100 -4.74 -27.47 13.93
N TYR A 101 -4.89 -27.03 12.68
CA TYR A 101 -6.19 -26.98 12.00
C TYR A 101 -6.25 -27.67 10.64
N GLN A 102 -5.17 -28.30 10.13
CA GLN A 102 -5.20 -29.00 8.82
C GLN A 102 -6.18 -30.17 8.75
N THR A 103 -6.58 -30.75 9.90
CA THR A 103 -7.30 -32.04 9.96
C THR A 103 -8.65 -31.97 10.67
N VAL A 104 -9.02 -30.84 11.28
CA VAL A 104 -10.25 -30.74 12.10
C VAL A 104 -11.01 -29.46 11.79
N GLN A 105 -12.24 -29.58 11.28
CA GLN A 105 -13.20 -28.48 11.28
C GLN A 105 -13.57 -28.16 12.73
N GLN A 106 -13.15 -26.99 13.21
CA GLN A 106 -13.52 -26.51 14.54
C GLN A 106 -14.15 -25.13 14.40
N HIS A 107 -15.36 -24.98 14.94
CA HIS A 107 -15.85 -23.66 15.30
C HIS A 107 -15.13 -23.24 16.59
N LEU A 108 -14.51 -22.06 16.60
CA LEU A 108 -13.76 -21.57 17.75
C LEU A 108 -14.22 -20.15 18.08
N THR A 109 -14.61 -19.92 19.32
CA THR A 109 -14.89 -18.57 19.83
C THR A 109 -13.71 -18.08 20.66
N VAL A 110 -13.28 -16.86 20.40
CA VAL A 110 -12.22 -16.18 21.16
C VAL A 110 -12.68 -14.81 21.62
N TYR A 111 -12.07 -14.32 22.70
CA TYR A 111 -12.48 -13.12 23.41
C TYR A 111 -11.31 -12.17 23.61
N ARG A 112 -11.60 -10.87 23.67
CA ARG A 112 -10.62 -9.85 24.05
C ARG A 112 -11.29 -8.71 24.80
N GLY A 113 -10.86 -8.46 26.03
CA GLY A 113 -11.20 -7.23 26.72
C GLY A 113 -10.21 -6.13 26.42
N GLN A 114 -10.70 -4.90 26.27
CA GLN A 114 -9.86 -3.70 26.27
C GLN A 114 -10.68 -2.46 26.61
N MET A 115 -10.00 -1.46 27.18
CA MET A 115 -10.52 -0.09 27.25
C MET A 115 -10.21 0.64 25.93
N MET A 116 -11.17 1.44 25.44
CA MET A 116 -10.97 2.26 24.24
C MET A 116 -11.79 3.55 24.27
N TRP A 117 -11.46 4.52 23.40
CA TRP A 117 -12.22 5.76 23.33
C TRP A 117 -13.62 5.50 22.78
N LYS A 118 -14.64 6.11 23.39
CA LYS A 118 -16.03 6.00 22.95
C LYS A 118 -16.21 6.36 21.48
N ILE A 119 -15.46 7.34 20.98
CA ILE A 119 -15.45 7.73 19.57
C ILE A 119 -14.99 6.59 18.66
N GLU A 120 -14.00 5.80 19.08
CA GLU A 120 -13.51 4.63 18.32
C GLU A 120 -14.55 3.52 18.32
N LEU A 121 -15.20 3.24 19.45
CA LEU A 121 -16.32 2.30 19.52
C LEU A 121 -17.48 2.72 18.61
N MET A 122 -17.84 4.00 18.58
CA MET A 122 -18.91 4.51 17.71
C MET A 122 -18.58 4.32 16.22
N LYS A 123 -17.29 4.41 15.83
CA LYS A 123 -16.87 4.06 14.47
C LYS A 123 -17.09 2.58 14.17
N ILE A 124 -16.82 1.69 15.12
CA ILE A 124 -17.11 0.25 14.94
C ILE A 124 -18.61 0.04 14.81
N LYS A 125 -19.43 0.68 15.65
CA LYS A 125 -20.89 0.60 15.61
C LYS A 125 -21.49 1.08 14.30
N GLN A 126 -20.93 2.13 13.69
CA GLN A 126 -21.34 2.61 12.36
C GLN A 126 -21.01 1.61 11.24
N ASN A 127 -20.11 0.65 11.48
CA ASN A 127 -19.71 -0.38 10.53
C ASN A 127 -20.37 -1.74 10.79
N VAL A 128 -21.45 -1.81 11.58
CA VAL A 128 -22.27 -3.03 11.71
C VAL A 128 -22.78 -3.44 10.32
N GLY A 129 -22.64 -4.73 9.98
CA GLY A 129 -22.91 -5.27 8.65
C GLY A 129 -21.78 -5.05 7.63
N HIS A 130 -20.67 -4.43 8.05
CA HIS A 130 -19.50 -4.16 7.22
C HIS A 130 -18.23 -4.82 7.78
N LEU A 131 -17.14 -4.71 7.01
CA LEU A 131 -15.85 -5.27 7.36
C LEU A 131 -14.97 -4.25 8.08
N ILE A 132 -14.32 -4.68 9.16
CA ILE A 132 -13.26 -3.93 9.83
C ILE A 132 -11.93 -4.67 9.71
N SER A 133 -10.82 -3.93 9.62
CA SER A 133 -9.48 -4.51 9.61
C SER A 133 -8.72 -4.07 10.86
N ILE A 134 -8.02 -5.03 11.49
CA ILE A 134 -7.17 -4.75 12.64
C ILE A 134 -5.74 -4.50 12.15
N ASN A 135 -5.20 -3.33 12.48
CA ASN A 135 -3.93 -2.83 11.96
C ASN A 135 -2.71 -3.26 12.80
N THR A 136 -2.89 -4.13 13.79
CA THR A 136 -1.86 -4.68 14.65
C THR A 136 -2.03 -6.20 14.74
N PHE A 137 -1.05 -6.91 15.30
CA PHE A 137 -1.34 -8.24 15.82
C PHE A 137 -2.39 -8.11 16.91
N PHE A 138 -3.32 -9.05 16.94
CA PHE A 138 -4.48 -8.99 17.81
C PHE A 138 -4.45 -10.22 18.71
N SER A 139 -4.08 -10.01 19.96
CA SER A 139 -4.07 -11.06 20.98
C SER A 139 -5.47 -11.23 21.57
N THR A 140 -5.90 -12.47 21.67
CA THR A 140 -7.22 -12.87 22.18
C THR A 140 -7.06 -14.11 23.06
N SER A 141 -8.08 -14.45 23.84
CA SER A 141 -8.11 -15.63 24.69
C SER A 141 -9.31 -16.50 24.36
N ILE A 142 -9.17 -17.82 24.46
CA ILE A 142 -10.33 -18.74 24.44
C ILE A 142 -11.16 -18.58 25.72
N SER A 143 -10.58 -18.01 26.78
CA SER A 143 -11.22 -17.83 28.08
C SER A 143 -11.89 -16.46 28.20
N PRO A 144 -13.23 -16.38 28.27
CA PRO A 144 -13.92 -15.10 28.45
C PRO A 144 -13.56 -14.42 29.78
N ILE A 145 -13.25 -15.22 30.81
CA ILE A 145 -12.82 -14.71 32.13
C ILE A 145 -11.46 -14.01 32.03
N VAL A 146 -10.52 -14.58 31.27
CA VAL A 146 -9.19 -13.96 31.07
C VAL A 146 -9.38 -12.65 30.30
N ALA A 147 -10.16 -12.67 29.22
CA ALA A 147 -10.47 -11.47 28.45
C ALA A 147 -11.13 -10.37 29.30
N ALA A 148 -12.06 -10.73 30.18
CA ALA A 148 -12.77 -9.79 31.04
C ALA A 148 -11.84 -9.02 31.98
N SER A 149 -10.74 -9.63 32.42
CA SER A 149 -9.74 -8.96 33.26
C SER A 149 -9.07 -7.76 32.57
N PHE A 150 -9.15 -7.67 31.24
CA PHE A 150 -8.62 -6.56 30.44
C PHE A 150 -9.67 -5.51 30.04
N CYS A 151 -10.97 -5.73 30.29
CA CYS A 151 -12.04 -4.78 29.94
C CYS A 151 -11.97 -3.49 30.77
N GLY A 152 -11.42 -3.56 31.99
CA GLY A 152 -11.61 -2.54 33.01
C GLY A 152 -13.04 -2.56 33.58
N ASN A 153 -13.29 -1.74 34.60
CA ASN A 153 -14.54 -1.77 35.39
C ASN A 153 -15.49 -0.60 35.08
N GLY A 154 -15.36 0.06 33.92
CA GLY A 154 -16.15 1.26 33.58
C GLY A 154 -15.74 2.55 34.30
N GLU A 155 -14.65 2.51 35.08
CA GLU A 155 -14.18 3.63 35.93
C GLU A 155 -13.91 4.94 35.16
N TYR A 156 -13.53 4.84 33.88
CA TYR A 156 -13.11 5.97 33.05
C TYR A 156 -14.19 6.45 32.06
N GLU A 157 -15.45 6.04 32.24
CA GLU A 157 -16.52 6.41 31.29
C GLU A 157 -16.74 7.93 31.22
N SER A 158 -16.61 8.63 32.35
CA SER A 158 -16.68 10.09 32.40
C SER A 158 -15.58 10.79 31.61
N GLU A 159 -14.46 10.12 31.37
CA GLU A 159 -13.34 10.61 30.54
C GLU A 159 -13.52 10.25 29.06
N GLY A 160 -14.63 9.60 28.69
CA GLY A 160 -14.91 9.17 27.33
C GLY A 160 -14.21 7.86 26.94
N ILE A 161 -13.70 7.10 27.91
CA ILE A 161 -13.11 5.77 27.73
C ILE A 161 -14.11 4.72 28.20
N VAL A 162 -14.41 3.74 27.35
CA VAL A 162 -15.41 2.69 27.62
C VAL A 162 -14.74 1.32 27.70
N SER A 163 -15.32 0.45 28.53
CA SER A 163 -14.95 -0.96 28.64
C SER A 163 -15.59 -1.76 27.51
N VAL A 164 -14.78 -2.49 26.76
CA VAL A 164 -15.25 -3.24 25.58
C VAL A 164 -14.77 -4.68 25.64
N MET A 165 -15.72 -5.61 25.48
CA MET A 165 -15.48 -7.02 25.24
C MET A 165 -15.69 -7.32 23.75
N PHE A 166 -14.68 -7.90 23.11
CA PHE A 166 -14.82 -8.48 21.78
C PHE A 166 -15.11 -9.97 21.92
N GLU A 167 -16.16 -10.44 21.25
CA GLU A 167 -16.48 -11.86 21.07
C GLU A 167 -16.34 -12.17 19.58
N ILE A 168 -15.52 -13.17 19.23
CA ILE A 168 -15.11 -13.42 17.86
C ILE A 168 -15.34 -14.88 17.53
N GLU A 169 -16.26 -15.12 16.61
CA GLU A 169 -16.55 -16.45 16.09
C GLU A 169 -15.69 -16.75 14.87
N LEU A 170 -14.95 -17.86 14.94
CA LEU A 170 -14.02 -18.31 13.91
C LEU A 170 -14.54 -19.58 13.26
N ASP A 171 -14.73 -19.52 11.94
CA ASP A 171 -14.97 -20.70 11.13
C ASP A 171 -13.64 -21.25 10.59
N ALA A 172 -13.05 -22.22 11.30
CA ALA A 172 -11.76 -22.82 10.94
C ALA A 172 -11.83 -23.84 9.78
N SER A 173 -12.97 -23.94 9.08
CA SER A 173 -13.13 -24.84 7.93
C SER A 173 -12.39 -24.39 6.66
N THR A 174 -11.70 -23.24 6.69
CA THR A 174 -11.18 -22.56 5.51
C THR A 174 -9.64 -22.44 5.50
N PRO A 175 -8.98 -22.44 4.33
CA PRO A 175 -7.52 -22.59 4.22
C PRO A 175 -6.69 -21.31 4.46
N SER A 176 -7.31 -20.15 4.70
CA SER A 176 -6.62 -18.85 4.67
C SER A 176 -6.22 -18.36 6.07
N ARG A 177 -4.97 -17.88 6.17
CA ARG A 177 -4.22 -17.53 7.39
C ARG A 177 -4.72 -16.24 8.03
N PRO A 178 -4.95 -16.24 9.35
CA PRO A 178 -4.33 -15.19 10.16
C PRO A 178 -3.91 -15.58 11.58
N PHE A 179 -4.31 -16.70 12.17
CA PHE A 179 -4.12 -16.88 13.62
C PHE A 179 -3.57 -18.25 14.00
N ALA A 180 -3.04 -18.36 15.22
CA ALA A 180 -2.71 -19.64 15.83
C ALA A 180 -2.96 -19.58 17.34
N ARG A 181 -3.23 -20.75 17.96
CA ARG A 181 -3.11 -20.89 19.42
C ARG A 181 -1.63 -20.87 19.76
N ILE A 182 -1.23 -20.01 20.68
CA ILE A 182 0.18 -19.81 21.02
C ILE A 182 0.50 -20.17 22.45
N GLU A 183 -0.41 -20.83 23.18
CA GLU A 183 -0.25 -21.26 24.57
C GLU A 183 1.09 -21.97 24.88
N LYS A 184 1.59 -22.76 23.92
CA LYS A 184 2.84 -23.52 24.07
C LYS A 184 4.10 -22.71 23.75
N SER A 185 3.95 -21.63 22.98
CA SER A 185 5.06 -20.77 22.52
C SER A 185 5.08 -19.41 23.22
N SER A 186 3.97 -19.03 23.86
CA SER A 186 3.82 -17.79 24.61
C SER A 186 4.53 -17.90 25.95
N VAL A 187 5.17 -16.81 26.38
CA VAL A 187 5.75 -16.71 27.73
C VAL A 187 4.65 -16.72 28.81
N ILE A 188 3.41 -16.39 28.44
CA ILE A 188 2.26 -16.32 29.34
C ILE A 188 1.27 -17.45 28.98
N GLY A 189 1.59 -18.68 29.37
CA GLY A 189 0.83 -19.87 28.97
C GLY A 189 -0.60 -19.95 29.50
N ASP A 190 -0.90 -19.32 30.64
CA ASP A 190 -2.20 -19.42 31.31
C ASP A 190 -3.32 -18.65 30.61
N GLU A 191 -2.98 -17.75 29.69
CA GLU A 191 -3.95 -16.87 29.01
C GLU A 191 -4.75 -17.59 27.91
N ARG A 192 -4.43 -18.85 27.59
CA ARG A 192 -5.07 -19.60 26.48
C ARG A 192 -5.13 -18.78 25.19
N GLU A 193 -3.98 -18.21 24.85
CA GLU A 193 -3.86 -17.13 23.88
C GLU A 193 -4.00 -17.62 22.43
N VAL A 194 -4.80 -16.88 21.67
CA VAL A 194 -4.91 -16.96 20.21
C VAL A 194 -4.44 -15.64 19.63
N LEU A 195 -3.35 -15.69 18.86
CA LEU A 195 -2.74 -14.52 18.25
C LEU A 195 -3.12 -14.42 16.79
N PHE A 196 -3.77 -13.33 16.40
CA PHE A 196 -4.04 -13.00 15.01
C PHE A 196 -2.92 -12.13 14.44
N SER A 197 -2.60 -12.42 13.19
CA SER A 197 -1.71 -11.67 12.32
C SER A 197 -2.28 -10.30 12.02
N MET A 198 -1.38 -9.35 11.81
CA MET A 198 -1.77 -8.02 11.36
C MET A 198 -2.53 -8.06 10.02
N GLY A 199 -3.51 -7.18 9.87
CA GLY A 199 -4.28 -7.03 8.64
C GLY A 199 -5.47 -7.97 8.55
N THR A 200 -5.72 -8.77 9.60
CA THR A 200 -6.93 -9.60 9.71
C THR A 200 -8.18 -8.73 9.58
N VAL A 201 -9.18 -9.26 8.87
CA VAL A 201 -10.46 -8.60 8.62
C VAL A 201 -11.56 -9.39 9.30
N PHE A 202 -12.45 -8.69 9.97
CA PHE A 202 -13.62 -9.27 10.61
C PHE A 202 -14.87 -8.60 10.07
N HIS A 203 -15.96 -9.36 9.98
CA HIS A 203 -17.29 -8.79 9.80
C HIS A 203 -17.83 -8.37 11.17
N VAL A 204 -18.40 -7.17 11.25
CA VAL A 204 -19.02 -6.67 12.47
C VAL A 204 -20.47 -7.10 12.48
N GLU A 205 -20.80 -8.09 13.30
CA GLU A 205 -22.17 -8.57 13.44
C GLU A 205 -23.00 -7.60 14.24
N ASN A 206 -22.47 -7.15 15.38
CA ASN A 206 -23.24 -6.36 16.32
C ASN A 206 -22.36 -5.58 17.31
N VAL A 207 -22.88 -4.46 17.82
CA VAL A 207 -22.26 -3.64 18.88
C VAL A 207 -23.33 -3.18 19.85
N ASP A 208 -23.43 -3.88 20.97
CA ASP A 208 -24.43 -3.67 22.00
C ASP A 208 -23.82 -3.40 23.36
N LEU A 209 -24.60 -2.79 24.24
CA LEU A 209 -24.26 -2.63 25.64
C LEU A 209 -24.81 -3.86 26.37
N GLU A 210 -23.93 -4.77 26.80
CA GLU A 210 -24.33 -6.06 27.40
C GLU A 210 -24.62 -5.92 28.90
N THR A 211 -23.86 -5.06 29.57
CA THR A 211 -24.07 -4.66 30.97
C THR A 211 -24.05 -3.14 31.08
N ASP A 212 -24.42 -2.57 32.22
CA ASP A 212 -24.41 -1.11 32.40
C ASP A 212 -23.06 -0.44 32.10
N THR A 213 -21.96 -1.19 32.09
CA THR A 213 -20.59 -0.66 31.92
C THR A 213 -19.78 -1.28 30.77
N ILE A 214 -20.16 -2.45 30.24
CA ILE A 214 -19.37 -3.17 29.23
C ILE A 214 -20.13 -3.26 27.91
N TRP A 215 -19.49 -2.78 26.85
CA TRP A 215 -19.94 -2.93 25.47
C TRP A 215 -19.44 -4.25 24.89
N LEU A 216 -20.34 -5.02 24.28
CA LEU A 216 -20.03 -6.24 23.55
C LEU A 216 -19.97 -5.96 22.06
N VAL A 217 -18.82 -6.24 21.45
CA VAL A 217 -18.60 -6.18 20.01
C VAL A 217 -18.50 -7.60 19.48
N LYS A 218 -19.50 -8.03 18.70
CA LYS A 218 -19.53 -9.35 18.08
C LYS A 218 -18.93 -9.29 16.68
N LEU A 219 -17.93 -10.12 16.46
CA LEU A 219 -17.20 -10.22 15.20
C LEU A 219 -17.25 -11.64 14.67
N THR A 220 -17.31 -11.79 13.35
CA THR A 220 -17.18 -13.09 12.70
C THR A 220 -16.01 -13.08 11.71
N TRP A 221 -15.34 -14.23 11.63
CA TRP A 221 -14.36 -14.54 10.61
C TRP A 221 -14.79 -15.80 9.87
N ASN A 222 -15.20 -15.62 8.61
CA ASN A 222 -15.83 -16.67 7.79
C ASN A 222 -15.35 -16.62 6.33
N HIS A 223 -15.82 -17.55 5.50
CA HIS A 223 -15.47 -17.60 4.08
C HIS A 223 -15.74 -16.29 3.32
N GLN A 224 -16.84 -15.59 3.60
CA GLN A 224 -17.21 -14.34 2.93
C GLN A 224 -16.23 -13.20 3.24
N THR A 225 -15.77 -13.09 4.49
CA THR A 225 -14.72 -12.12 4.88
C THR A 225 -13.42 -12.37 4.12
N GLN A 226 -13.09 -13.64 3.87
CA GLN A 226 -11.91 -14.03 3.10
C GLN A 226 -12.08 -13.85 1.59
N GLU A 227 -13.25 -14.12 1.03
CA GLU A 227 -13.52 -13.85 -0.38
C GLU A 227 -13.42 -12.38 -0.68
N LYS A 228 -14.04 -11.52 0.15
CA LYS A 228 -13.85 -10.06 0.02
C LYS A 228 -12.39 -9.64 0.21
N LEU A 229 -11.64 -10.30 1.11
CA LEU A 229 -10.21 -10.06 1.24
C LEU A 229 -9.43 -10.51 0.00
N LYS A 230 -9.76 -11.66 -0.59
CA LYS A 230 -9.14 -12.20 -1.81
C LYS A 230 -9.49 -11.34 -3.01
N GLU A 231 -10.73 -10.90 -3.15
CA GLU A 231 -11.17 -9.92 -4.13
C GLU A 231 -10.41 -8.62 -3.94
N MET A 232 -10.32 -8.09 -2.72
CA MET A 232 -9.47 -6.92 -2.44
C MET A 232 -8.00 -7.19 -2.82
N LYS A 233 -7.46 -8.38 -2.55
CA LYS A 233 -6.09 -8.78 -2.91
C LYS A 233 -5.87 -8.96 -4.41
N GLN A 234 -6.87 -9.46 -5.13
CA GLN A 234 -6.89 -9.67 -6.58
C GLN A 234 -7.12 -8.36 -7.34
N LEU A 235 -8.01 -7.49 -6.83
CA LEU A 235 -8.15 -6.10 -7.22
C LEU A 235 -6.85 -5.32 -6.91
N THR A 236 -6.11 -5.74 -5.89
CA THR A 236 -4.72 -5.33 -5.63
C THR A 236 -3.68 -6.24 -6.30
N GLY A 237 -3.98 -6.85 -7.46
CA GLY A 237 -2.93 -7.19 -8.45
C GLY A 237 -2.00 -5.99 -8.74
N LEU A 238 -2.43 -4.81 -8.31
CA LEU A 238 -1.67 -3.61 -8.06
C LEU A 238 -0.53 -3.70 -7.03
N LEU A 239 -0.25 -4.78 -6.27
CA LEU A 239 0.92 -4.73 -5.36
C LEU A 239 2.17 -4.47 -6.20
N ASP A 240 2.30 -5.18 -7.32
CA ASP A 240 3.31 -4.98 -8.37
C ASP A 240 3.28 -3.55 -8.96
N PHE A 241 2.09 -2.97 -9.14
CA PHE A 241 1.93 -1.55 -9.54
C PHE A 241 2.37 -0.55 -8.46
N TYR A 242 1.97 -0.77 -7.19
CA TYR A 242 2.26 0.09 -6.06
C TYR A 242 3.74 -0.01 -5.67
N THR A 243 4.34 -1.19 -5.83
CA THR A 243 5.76 -1.45 -5.56
C THR A 243 6.66 -1.09 -6.74
N GLY A 244 6.10 -1.00 -7.95
CA GLY A 244 6.83 -0.91 -9.21
C GLY A 244 7.62 -2.17 -9.56
N GLN A 245 7.30 -3.32 -8.93
CA GLN A 245 7.96 -4.61 -9.15
C GLN A 245 7.11 -5.51 -10.04
N ARG A 246 7.72 -6.39 -10.83
CA ARG A 246 6.98 -7.49 -11.47
C ARG A 246 7.27 -8.84 -10.82
N THR A 247 6.38 -9.80 -11.08
CA THR A 247 6.54 -11.21 -10.75
C THR A 247 7.94 -11.72 -11.15
N GLY A 248 8.79 -12.02 -10.18
CA GLY A 248 10.13 -12.58 -10.38
C GLY A 248 11.29 -11.65 -10.02
N ASP A 249 11.04 -10.34 -9.87
CA ASP A 249 12.08 -9.41 -9.40
C ASP A 249 12.40 -9.66 -7.92
N ARG A 250 13.69 -9.55 -7.56
CA ARG A 250 14.08 -9.56 -6.14
C ARG A 250 13.69 -8.22 -5.53
N PRO A 251 12.84 -8.20 -4.50
CA PRO A 251 12.37 -6.96 -3.94
C PRO A 251 13.48 -6.16 -3.26
N SER A 252 13.73 -4.93 -3.74
CA SER A 252 14.65 -3.98 -3.09
C SER A 252 13.94 -3.25 -1.95
N ILE A 253 14.69 -2.81 -0.94
CA ILE A 253 14.19 -1.91 0.12
C ILE A 253 13.55 -0.62 -0.43
N LEU A 254 13.93 -0.18 -1.64
CA LEU A 254 13.36 1.00 -2.29
C LEU A 254 11.87 0.85 -2.61
N THR A 255 11.40 -0.39 -2.75
CA THR A 255 10.00 -0.70 -3.03
C THR A 255 9.07 -0.26 -1.91
N PHE A 256 9.53 -0.28 -0.67
CA PHE A 256 8.74 0.27 0.43
C PHE A 256 8.46 1.77 0.21
N GLY A 257 9.46 2.52 -0.24
CA GLY A 257 9.29 3.93 -0.60
C GLY A 257 8.38 4.13 -1.82
N CYS A 258 8.46 3.25 -2.81
CA CYS A 258 7.59 3.31 -3.99
C CYS A 258 6.13 3.12 -3.58
N PHE A 259 5.88 2.12 -2.74
CA PHE A 259 4.58 1.84 -2.15
C PHE A 259 4.02 3.07 -1.42
N LEU A 260 4.82 3.72 -0.57
CA LEU A 260 4.39 4.95 0.12
C LEU A 260 4.05 6.07 -0.87
N SER A 261 4.87 6.26 -1.90
CA SER A 261 4.65 7.28 -2.93
C SER A 261 3.34 7.04 -3.69
N GLN A 262 3.09 5.81 -4.12
CA GLN A 262 1.89 5.44 -4.88
C GLN A 262 0.62 5.46 -4.02
N MET A 263 0.73 5.22 -2.72
CA MET A 263 -0.37 5.42 -1.75
C MET A 263 -0.68 6.91 -1.48
N GLY A 264 0.07 7.84 -2.09
CA GLY A 264 -0.07 9.28 -1.83
C GLY A 264 0.53 9.73 -0.49
N LEU A 265 1.25 8.85 0.21
CA LEU A 265 1.95 9.13 1.47
C LEU A 265 3.31 9.80 1.19
N LEU A 266 3.28 10.92 0.43
CA LEU A 266 4.47 11.55 -0.14
C LEU A 266 5.44 12.06 0.93
N ARG A 267 4.95 12.58 2.06
CA ARG A 267 5.81 13.04 3.16
C ARG A 267 6.51 11.87 3.85
N GLN A 268 5.83 10.74 4.00
CA GLN A 268 6.41 9.53 4.55
C GLN A 268 7.44 8.92 3.58
N ALA A 269 7.13 8.87 2.29
CA ALA A 269 8.06 8.45 1.25
C ALA A 269 9.33 9.32 1.23
N LEU A 270 9.17 10.65 1.34
CA LEU A 270 10.29 11.59 1.42
C LEU A 270 11.17 11.28 2.64
N ARG A 271 10.58 11.17 3.84
CA ARG A 271 11.32 10.80 5.06
C ARG A 271 12.07 9.49 4.87
N PHE A 272 11.40 8.47 4.35
CA PHE A 272 11.99 7.16 4.12
C PHE A 272 13.18 7.20 3.15
N TYR A 273 13.04 7.84 1.99
CA TYR A 273 14.14 7.98 1.05
C TYR A 273 15.29 8.83 1.60
N THR A 274 15.01 9.88 2.38
CA THR A 274 16.08 10.65 3.05
C THR A 274 16.82 9.84 4.11
N TYR A 275 16.12 8.94 4.82
CA TYR A 275 16.74 7.97 5.72
C TYR A 275 17.68 7.04 4.94
N LEU A 276 17.21 6.45 3.85
CA LEU A 276 18.05 5.58 2.99
C LEU A 276 19.25 6.32 2.39
N CYS A 277 19.12 7.59 2.00
CA CYS A 277 20.27 8.38 1.52
C CYS A 277 21.38 8.53 2.56
N LYS A 278 21.02 8.54 3.86
CA LYS A 278 21.95 8.66 4.98
C LYS A 278 22.55 7.31 5.39
N THR A 279 21.77 6.23 5.34
CA THR A 279 22.18 4.92 5.86
C THR A 279 22.84 4.03 4.81
N LEU A 280 22.46 4.14 3.54
CA LEU A 280 23.06 3.30 2.50
C LEU A 280 24.50 3.70 2.20
N PRO A 281 25.42 2.73 1.96
CA PRO A 281 26.78 3.01 1.50
C PRO A 281 26.81 3.88 0.24
N LYS A 282 27.91 4.64 0.04
CA LYS A 282 28.04 5.56 -1.11
C LYS A 282 28.07 4.83 -2.45
N ASP A 283 28.60 3.62 -2.45
CA ASP A 283 28.79 2.68 -3.55
C ASP A 283 27.62 1.70 -3.74
N HIS A 284 26.52 1.85 -3.00
CA HIS A 284 25.36 0.98 -3.12
C HIS A 284 24.76 1.02 -4.53
N SER A 285 24.53 -0.15 -5.16
CA SER A 285 24.02 -0.29 -6.53
C SER A 285 22.74 0.51 -6.79
N ASP A 286 21.84 0.52 -5.81
CA ASP A 286 20.52 1.14 -5.96
C ASP A 286 20.53 2.67 -5.75
N ARG A 287 21.70 3.32 -5.54
CA ARG A 287 21.77 4.77 -5.30
C ARG A 287 21.17 5.61 -6.44
N GLY A 288 21.39 5.21 -7.69
CA GLY A 288 20.78 5.88 -8.83
C GLY A 288 19.26 5.84 -8.78
N ILE A 289 18.69 4.65 -8.48
CA ILE A 289 17.24 4.45 -8.35
C ILE A 289 16.68 5.24 -7.17
N LEU A 290 17.37 5.24 -6.03
CA LEU A 290 17.01 6.03 -4.86
C LEU A 290 16.90 7.52 -5.18
N TYR A 291 17.89 8.10 -5.87
CA TYR A 291 17.85 9.51 -6.25
C TYR A 291 16.73 9.81 -7.24
N ASN A 292 16.49 8.93 -8.21
CA ASN A 292 15.36 9.08 -9.12
C ASN A 292 14.01 9.09 -8.37
N ASN A 293 13.81 8.15 -7.45
CA ASN A 293 12.55 8.06 -6.69
C ASN A 293 12.37 9.23 -5.71
N LEU A 294 13.46 9.70 -5.10
CA LEU A 294 13.46 10.90 -4.27
C LEU A 294 13.10 12.15 -5.10
N GLY A 295 13.67 12.27 -6.31
CA GLY A 295 13.31 13.32 -7.26
C GLY A 295 11.84 13.29 -7.66
N GLU A 296 11.27 12.10 -7.87
CA GLU A 296 9.86 11.93 -8.18
C GLU A 296 8.95 12.37 -7.02
N VAL A 297 9.25 11.95 -5.79
CA VAL A 297 8.50 12.36 -4.59
C VAL A 297 8.56 13.88 -4.40
N LEU A 298 9.74 14.47 -4.55
CA LEU A 298 9.91 15.93 -4.47
C LEU A 298 9.15 16.68 -5.56
N ARG A 299 9.09 16.12 -6.78
CA ARG A 299 8.28 16.66 -7.87
C ARG A 299 6.79 16.62 -7.53
N LYS A 300 6.28 15.50 -7.00
CA LYS A 300 4.88 15.38 -6.56
C LYS A 300 4.55 16.33 -5.40
N LEU A 301 5.54 16.70 -4.58
CA LEU A 301 5.44 17.71 -3.53
C LEU A 301 5.68 19.16 -4.03
N ASN A 302 5.88 19.38 -5.32
CA ASN A 302 6.19 20.67 -5.96
C ASN A 302 7.53 21.31 -5.54
N TYR A 303 8.46 20.55 -4.95
CA TYR A 303 9.82 21.02 -4.69
C TYR A 303 10.71 20.87 -5.93
N PHE A 304 10.39 21.61 -6.99
CA PHE A 304 10.95 21.41 -8.33
C PHE A 304 12.48 21.57 -8.43
N ASN A 305 13.08 22.48 -7.66
CA ASN A 305 14.54 22.66 -7.64
C ASN A 305 15.25 21.44 -7.05
N TRP A 306 14.74 20.93 -5.92
CA TRP A 306 15.27 19.72 -5.31
C TRP A 306 15.00 18.48 -6.16
N ALA A 307 13.83 18.38 -6.79
CA ALA A 307 13.53 17.31 -7.73
C ALA A 307 14.55 17.27 -8.88
N ARG A 308 14.84 18.44 -9.47
CA ARG A 308 15.88 18.57 -10.52
C ARG A 308 17.23 18.11 -10.04
N TYR A 309 17.68 18.61 -8.88
CA TYR A 309 18.95 18.22 -8.27
C TYR A 309 19.08 16.70 -8.14
N TYR A 310 18.05 16.02 -7.63
CA TYR A 310 18.10 14.57 -7.46
C TYR A 310 17.98 13.79 -8.77
N PHE A 311 17.27 14.28 -9.78
CA PHE A 311 17.31 13.66 -11.12
C PHE A 311 18.70 13.81 -11.77
N GLU A 312 19.36 14.96 -11.63
CA GLU A 312 20.74 15.16 -12.09
C GLU A 312 21.70 14.22 -11.35
N LYS A 313 21.52 14.04 -10.03
CA LYS A 313 22.26 13.03 -9.26
C LYS A 313 22.00 11.60 -9.72
N ALA A 314 20.77 11.25 -10.11
CA ALA A 314 20.49 9.94 -10.67
C ALA A 314 21.19 9.71 -12.02
N LEU A 315 21.31 10.75 -12.85
CA LEU A 315 22.07 10.71 -14.11
C LEU A 315 23.59 10.56 -13.90
N GLU A 316 24.15 10.94 -12.75
CA GLU A 316 25.57 10.68 -12.46
C GLU A 316 25.87 9.17 -12.32
N PHE A 317 24.87 8.34 -12.03
CA PHE A 317 25.01 6.86 -11.99
C PHE A 317 24.83 6.22 -13.36
N CYS A 318 24.53 7.04 -14.36
CA CYS A 318 24.31 6.66 -15.74
C CYS A 318 25.61 6.84 -16.55
N THR A 319 26.75 6.36 -16.02
CA THR A 319 28.09 6.61 -16.59
C THR A 319 28.77 5.40 -17.23
N ASP A 320 28.29 4.16 -16.99
CA ASP A 320 28.94 2.96 -17.52
C ASP A 320 28.58 2.69 -19.00
N THR A 321 29.64 2.47 -19.78
CA THR A 321 29.76 2.47 -21.24
C THR A 321 29.17 1.26 -21.98
N ILE A 322 28.60 0.27 -21.28
CA ILE A 322 28.25 -1.02 -21.90
C ILE A 322 26.89 -1.00 -22.64
N SER A 323 26.07 0.03 -22.46
CA SER A 323 25.08 0.41 -23.48
C SER A 323 24.62 1.84 -23.29
N ILE A 324 24.97 2.71 -24.23
CA ILE A 324 24.46 4.08 -24.37
C ILE A 324 22.92 4.16 -24.49
N TYR A 325 22.22 3.02 -24.48
CA TYR A 325 20.76 2.90 -24.56
C TYR A 325 20.14 2.29 -23.30
N ASN A 326 20.70 2.52 -22.11
CA ASN A 326 20.17 1.97 -20.87
C ASN A 326 18.72 2.48 -20.57
N PRO A 327 17.72 1.58 -20.43
CA PRO A 327 16.33 1.94 -20.14
C PRO A 327 16.15 2.79 -18.87
N PHE A 328 17.05 2.66 -17.88
CA PHE A 328 17.03 3.49 -16.68
C PHE A 328 17.23 4.98 -17.00
N TRP A 329 18.02 5.31 -18.02
CA TRP A 329 18.21 6.70 -18.46
C TRP A 329 16.92 7.27 -19.04
N ALA A 330 16.19 6.46 -19.81
CA ALA A 330 14.90 6.85 -20.37
C ALA A 330 13.87 7.15 -19.27
N ILE A 331 13.88 6.39 -18.18
CA ILE A 331 13.02 6.65 -17.01
C ILE A 331 13.36 8.00 -16.37
N ILE A 332 14.65 8.27 -16.12
CA ILE A 332 15.05 9.57 -15.53
C ILE A 332 14.65 10.73 -16.46
N HIS A 333 14.89 10.61 -17.78
CA HIS A 333 14.47 11.63 -18.73
C HIS A 333 12.95 11.82 -18.80
N SER A 334 12.17 10.75 -18.63
CA SER A 334 10.70 10.82 -18.54
C SER A 334 10.25 11.55 -17.27
N ASN A 335 10.93 11.32 -16.15
CA ASN A 335 10.67 12.02 -14.90
C ASN A 335 11.08 13.51 -14.95
N ILE A 336 12.19 13.83 -15.61
CA ILE A 336 12.58 15.21 -15.92
C ILE A 336 11.54 15.87 -16.85
N ALA A 337 10.97 15.12 -17.79
CA ALA A 337 9.90 15.64 -18.64
C ALA A 337 8.64 15.98 -17.82
N LEU A 338 8.21 15.10 -16.92
CA LEU A 338 7.14 15.38 -15.96
C LEU A 338 7.44 16.60 -15.08
N LEU A 339 8.69 16.76 -14.64
CA LEU A 339 9.14 17.94 -13.89
C LEU A 339 8.98 19.22 -14.73
N ASN A 340 9.39 19.18 -16.01
CA ASN A 340 9.23 20.31 -16.91
C ASN A 340 7.75 20.65 -17.17
N LEU A 341 6.86 19.65 -17.25
CA LEU A 341 5.41 19.91 -17.30
C LEU A 341 4.92 20.63 -16.05
N GLY A 342 5.31 20.17 -14.86
CA GLY A 342 4.97 20.83 -13.59
C GLY A 342 5.50 22.28 -13.49
N CYS A 343 6.62 22.57 -14.15
CA CYS A 343 7.18 23.91 -14.27
C CYS A 343 6.57 24.76 -15.41
N GLY A 344 5.52 24.30 -16.10
CA GLY A 344 4.90 25.02 -17.21
C GLY A 344 5.74 25.07 -18.50
N LYS A 345 6.64 24.09 -18.70
CA LYS A 345 7.60 24.01 -19.81
C LYS A 345 7.31 22.80 -20.72
N PRO A 346 6.17 22.77 -21.43
CA PRO A 346 5.76 21.60 -22.21
C PRO A 346 6.60 21.34 -23.47
N LYS A 347 7.27 22.36 -24.02
CA LYS A 347 8.20 22.18 -25.16
C LYS A 347 9.44 21.40 -24.73
N GLU A 348 10.00 21.75 -23.57
CA GLU A 348 11.15 21.10 -22.95
C GLU A 348 10.79 19.67 -22.52
N ALA A 349 9.61 19.48 -21.92
CA ALA A 349 9.10 18.15 -21.60
C ALA A 349 9.01 17.25 -22.85
N LEU A 350 8.45 17.77 -23.95
CA LEU A 350 8.36 17.01 -25.20
C LEU A 350 9.73 16.61 -25.77
N LYS A 351 10.76 17.47 -25.62
CA LYS A 351 12.14 17.12 -26.00
C LYS A 351 12.66 15.96 -25.15
N CYS A 352 12.49 16.03 -23.83
CA CYS A 352 12.92 14.97 -22.91
C CYS A 352 12.22 13.64 -23.19
N TYR A 353 10.89 13.64 -23.40
CA TYR A 353 10.17 12.41 -23.76
C TYR A 353 10.60 11.83 -25.11
N ARG A 354 10.86 12.67 -26.12
CA ARG A 354 11.37 12.19 -27.41
C ARG A 354 12.74 11.52 -27.26
N TYR A 355 13.59 12.07 -26.40
CA TYR A 355 14.88 11.47 -26.11
C TYR A 355 14.75 10.14 -25.36
N ALA A 356 13.85 10.06 -24.36
CA ALA A 356 13.53 8.80 -23.69
C ALA A 356 12.98 7.74 -24.67
N ALA A 357 12.06 8.11 -25.56
CA ALA A 357 11.53 7.23 -26.60
C ALA A 357 12.63 6.73 -27.54
N PHE A 358 13.58 7.60 -27.89
CA PHE A 358 14.73 7.24 -28.73
C PHE A 358 15.62 6.20 -28.05
N ILE A 359 15.95 6.39 -26.77
CA ILE A 359 16.73 5.43 -25.96
C ILE A 359 16.05 4.06 -25.95
N LEU A 360 14.76 4.01 -25.58
CA LEU A 360 14.01 2.76 -25.49
C LEU A 360 13.89 2.06 -26.85
N SER A 361 13.61 2.82 -27.92
CA SER A 361 13.51 2.25 -29.27
C SER A 361 14.84 1.68 -29.76
N ARG A 362 15.97 2.30 -29.40
CA ARG A 362 17.30 1.80 -29.75
C ARG A 362 17.68 0.57 -28.95
N TYR A 363 17.31 0.50 -27.68
CA TYR A 363 17.53 -0.68 -26.86
C TYR A 363 16.81 -1.91 -27.43
N ILE A 364 15.54 -1.77 -27.83
CA ILE A 364 14.75 -2.87 -28.44
C ILE A 364 15.42 -3.43 -29.70
N ILE A 365 16.09 -2.57 -30.50
CA ILE A 365 16.80 -3.00 -31.72
C ILE A 365 18.12 -3.70 -31.38
N TYR A 366 18.81 -3.26 -30.33
CA TYR A 366 20.11 -3.80 -29.96
C TYR A 366 20.02 -5.19 -29.33
N ASP A 367 18.91 -5.46 -28.62
CA ASP A 367 18.69 -6.71 -27.90
C ASP A 367 17.31 -7.27 -28.27
N GLU A 368 17.23 -7.89 -29.45
CA GLU A 368 15.98 -8.46 -30.01
C GLU A 368 15.37 -9.55 -29.13
N GLU A 369 16.18 -10.22 -28.30
CA GLU A 369 15.74 -11.21 -27.31
C GLU A 369 15.23 -10.55 -26.02
N CYS A 370 15.70 -9.33 -25.69
CA CYS A 370 15.22 -8.53 -24.57
C CYS A 370 14.00 -7.67 -24.94
N ASN A 371 13.04 -8.25 -25.66
CA ASN A 371 11.70 -7.69 -25.78
C ASN A 371 10.95 -7.87 -24.44
N SER A 372 11.53 -7.29 -23.39
CA SER A 372 11.05 -7.34 -22.03
C SER A 372 9.84 -6.43 -21.93
N ILE A 373 8.78 -6.97 -21.33
CA ILE A 373 7.54 -6.24 -21.01
C ILE A 373 7.87 -4.92 -20.28
N TYR A 374 8.99 -4.83 -19.57
CA TYR A 374 9.47 -3.61 -18.89
C TYR A 374 9.70 -2.43 -19.85
N ILE A 375 10.26 -2.70 -21.03
CA ILE A 375 10.63 -1.67 -21.99
C ILE A 375 9.41 -1.18 -22.74
N GLU A 376 8.50 -2.10 -23.06
CA GLU A 376 7.21 -1.76 -23.65
C GLU A 376 6.38 -0.87 -22.70
N GLU A 377 6.38 -1.19 -21.41
CA GLU A 377 5.73 -0.36 -20.39
C GLU A 377 6.37 1.03 -20.29
N ALA A 378 7.70 1.11 -20.20
CA ALA A 378 8.40 2.39 -20.18
C ALA A 378 8.09 3.21 -21.44
N LEU A 379 7.99 2.56 -22.60
CA LEU A 379 7.63 3.20 -23.86
C LEU A 379 6.17 3.70 -23.85
N ALA A 380 5.25 2.95 -23.25
CA ALA A 380 3.86 3.38 -23.06
C ALA A 380 3.77 4.63 -22.17
N ILE A 381 4.50 4.65 -21.04
CA ILE A 381 4.59 5.82 -20.14
C ILE A 381 5.15 7.04 -20.90
N VAL A 382 6.20 6.84 -21.71
CA VAL A 382 6.77 7.91 -22.53
C VAL A 382 5.75 8.44 -23.54
N TYR A 383 5.06 7.57 -24.28
CA TYR A 383 4.05 8.02 -25.25
C TYR A 383 2.87 8.74 -24.58
N HIS A 384 2.44 8.26 -23.41
CA HIS A 384 1.43 8.93 -22.62
C HIS A 384 1.87 10.35 -22.25
N GLY A 385 3.07 10.50 -21.68
CA GLY A 385 3.64 11.80 -21.34
C GLY A 385 3.85 12.72 -22.53
N MET A 386 4.23 12.19 -23.70
CA MET A 386 4.25 12.96 -24.96
C MET A 386 2.85 13.47 -25.33
N GLY A 387 1.82 12.64 -25.17
CA GLY A 387 0.42 12.99 -25.36
C GLY A 387 0.02 14.17 -24.48
N THR A 388 0.31 14.10 -23.19
CA THR A 388 0.06 15.16 -22.21
C THR A 388 0.81 16.45 -22.57
N ALA A 389 2.10 16.36 -22.92
CA ALA A 389 2.87 17.53 -23.34
C ALA A 389 2.31 18.20 -24.61
N LEU A 390 1.84 17.40 -25.57
CA LEU A 390 1.19 17.89 -26.78
C LEU A 390 -0.20 18.50 -26.50
N LEU A 391 -0.94 17.96 -25.54
CA LEU A 391 -2.20 18.53 -25.05
C LEU A 391 -1.98 19.94 -24.48
N TYR A 392 -0.97 20.14 -23.63
CA TYR A 392 -0.59 21.47 -23.12
C TYR A 392 -0.16 22.44 -24.22
N LEU A 393 0.40 21.92 -25.33
CA LEU A 393 0.73 22.71 -26.52
C LEU A 393 -0.46 22.91 -27.47
N SER A 394 -1.67 22.48 -27.09
CA SER A 394 -2.88 22.50 -27.92
C SER A 394 -2.76 21.75 -29.26
N LYS A 395 -1.87 20.75 -29.34
CA LYS A 395 -1.65 19.90 -30.52
C LYS A 395 -2.48 18.62 -30.41
N TYR A 396 -3.80 18.76 -30.33
CA TYR A 396 -4.74 17.68 -29.95
C TYR A 396 -4.69 16.44 -30.86
N GLN A 397 -4.53 16.61 -32.17
CA GLN A 397 -4.43 15.49 -33.10
C GLN A 397 -3.17 14.64 -32.82
N ASN A 398 -2.02 15.30 -32.66
CA ASN A 398 -0.76 14.62 -32.35
C ASN A 398 -0.80 13.97 -30.95
N ALA A 399 -1.42 14.66 -29.98
CA ALA A 399 -1.63 14.11 -28.64
C ALA A 399 -2.46 12.81 -28.70
N THR A 400 -3.53 12.79 -29.50
CA THR A 400 -4.38 11.60 -29.72
C THR A 400 -3.59 10.44 -30.32
N VAL A 401 -2.69 10.71 -31.27
CA VAL A 401 -1.81 9.67 -31.86
C VAL A 401 -0.88 9.08 -30.80
N CYS A 402 -0.23 9.92 -29.98
CA CYS A 402 0.64 9.47 -28.89
C CYS A 402 -0.15 8.65 -27.86
N GLN A 403 -1.32 9.13 -27.44
CA GLN A 403 -2.15 8.47 -26.44
C GLN A 403 -2.68 7.11 -26.93
N ARG A 404 -3.05 7.00 -28.21
CA ARG A 404 -3.44 5.72 -28.83
C ARG A 404 -2.28 4.73 -28.93
N LYS A 405 -1.05 5.21 -29.16
CA LYS A 405 0.15 4.35 -29.12
C LYS A 405 0.39 3.79 -27.72
N ALA A 406 0.30 4.64 -26.69
CA ALA A 406 0.41 4.21 -25.29
C ALA A 406 -0.64 3.15 -24.94
N LEU A 407 -1.92 3.43 -25.25
CA LEU A 407 -3.03 2.50 -24.98
C LEU A 407 -2.86 1.16 -25.72
N LYS A 408 -2.40 1.18 -26.98
CA LYS A 408 -2.15 -0.05 -27.75
C LYS A 408 -1.10 -0.94 -27.08
N ILE A 409 -0.04 -0.35 -26.52
CA ILE A 409 0.99 -1.10 -25.80
C ILE A 409 0.42 -1.64 -24.48
N GLN A 410 -0.27 -0.81 -23.71
CA GLN A 410 -0.89 -1.21 -22.44
C GLN A 410 -1.88 -2.36 -22.60
N LEU A 411 -2.77 -2.31 -23.61
CA LEU A 411 -3.73 -3.39 -23.88
C LEU A 411 -3.08 -4.72 -24.28
N ARG A 412 -1.82 -4.69 -24.73
CA ARG A 412 -1.06 -5.90 -25.06
C ARG A 412 -0.37 -6.51 -23.84
N ILE A 413 0.07 -5.69 -22.89
CA ILE A 413 0.86 -6.13 -21.73
C ILE A 413 0.05 -6.21 -20.43
N LEU A 414 -1.14 -5.61 -20.38
CA LEU A 414 -2.00 -5.55 -19.20
C LEU A 414 -3.35 -6.23 -19.46
N PRO A 415 -4.00 -6.80 -18.42
CA PRO A 415 -5.39 -7.20 -18.50
C PRO A 415 -6.32 -6.03 -18.86
N ASN A 416 -7.43 -6.33 -19.54
CA ASN A 416 -8.39 -5.32 -20.04
C ASN A 416 -9.05 -4.43 -18.97
N ASP A 417 -8.99 -4.83 -17.70
CA ASP A 417 -9.53 -4.07 -16.57
C ASP A 417 -8.43 -3.56 -15.61
N HIS A 418 -7.18 -3.50 -16.08
CA HIS A 418 -6.07 -2.97 -15.27
C HIS A 418 -6.25 -1.47 -14.98
N PRO A 419 -6.04 -0.99 -13.73
CA PRO A 419 -6.24 0.41 -13.35
C PRO A 419 -5.48 1.46 -14.19
N THR A 420 -4.26 1.15 -14.66
CA THR A 420 -3.50 2.04 -15.57
C THR A 420 -4.26 2.42 -16.85
N LEU A 421 -5.23 1.59 -17.28
CA LEU A 421 -6.06 1.89 -18.45
C LEU A 421 -7.04 3.04 -18.20
N ILE A 422 -7.40 3.30 -16.94
CA ILE A 422 -8.34 4.36 -16.55
C ILE A 422 -7.83 5.73 -17.02
N GLU A 423 -6.60 6.08 -16.63
CA GLU A 423 -5.95 7.34 -17.03
C GLU A 423 -5.86 7.44 -18.57
N SER A 424 -5.62 6.30 -19.22
CA SER A 424 -5.41 6.29 -20.66
C SER A 424 -6.68 6.53 -21.47
N TYR A 425 -7.80 5.92 -21.07
CA TYR A 425 -9.12 6.21 -21.64
C TYR A 425 -9.61 7.61 -21.26
N HIS A 426 -9.36 8.06 -20.02
CA HIS A 426 -9.73 9.40 -19.57
C HIS A 426 -9.07 10.51 -20.43
N GLU A 427 -7.76 10.42 -20.67
CA GLU A 427 -7.05 11.38 -21.53
C GLU A 427 -7.55 11.35 -22.99
N LEU A 428 -7.90 10.17 -23.52
CA LEU A 428 -8.55 10.08 -24.84
C LEU A 428 -9.93 10.72 -24.86
N GLY A 429 -10.68 10.64 -23.75
CA GLY A 429 -11.95 11.33 -23.55
C GLY A 429 -11.78 12.85 -23.65
N ILE A 430 -10.83 13.41 -22.90
CA ILE A 430 -10.48 14.84 -22.92
C ILE A 430 -10.07 15.29 -24.33
N LEU A 431 -9.17 14.54 -24.97
CA LEU A 431 -8.70 14.86 -26.33
C LEU A 431 -9.84 14.82 -27.36
N SER A 432 -10.73 13.85 -27.23
CA SER A 432 -11.92 13.73 -28.10
C SER A 432 -12.85 14.93 -27.91
N MET A 433 -13.03 15.42 -26.68
CA MET A 433 -13.78 16.66 -26.41
C MET A 433 -13.13 17.89 -27.05
N LYS A 434 -11.81 18.05 -26.92
CA LYS A 434 -11.08 19.16 -27.57
C LYS A 434 -11.15 19.10 -29.10
N LEU A 435 -11.37 17.93 -29.67
CA LEU A 435 -11.57 17.70 -31.10
C LEU A 435 -13.06 17.68 -31.52
N GLN A 436 -13.99 18.00 -30.62
CA GLN A 436 -15.45 17.98 -30.85
C GLN A 436 -16.00 16.61 -31.28
N LYS A 437 -15.33 15.52 -30.91
CA LYS A 437 -15.75 14.13 -31.15
C LYS A 437 -16.52 13.59 -29.95
N HIS A 438 -17.70 14.13 -29.71
CA HIS A 438 -18.46 13.89 -28.48
C HIS A 438 -18.83 12.42 -28.25
N VAL A 439 -19.20 11.68 -29.30
CA VAL A 439 -19.53 10.24 -29.19
C VAL A 439 -18.32 9.42 -28.78
N GLU A 440 -17.14 9.73 -29.32
CA GLU A 440 -15.89 9.07 -28.96
C GLU A 440 -15.47 9.41 -27.53
N ALA A 441 -15.66 10.68 -27.12
CA ALA A 441 -15.40 11.13 -25.75
C ALA A 441 -16.24 10.38 -24.73
N LEU A 442 -17.55 10.27 -24.96
CA LEU A 442 -18.49 9.56 -24.07
C LEU A 442 -18.04 8.11 -23.87
N LYS A 443 -17.80 7.39 -24.97
CA LYS A 443 -17.37 5.99 -24.93
C LYS A 443 -16.07 5.78 -24.14
N ASN A 444 -15.12 6.70 -24.28
CA ASN A 444 -13.86 6.65 -23.54
C ASN A 444 -14.08 6.90 -22.03
N PHE A 445 -14.89 7.89 -21.66
CA PHE A 445 -15.21 8.15 -20.25
C PHE A 445 -15.99 7.01 -19.60
N GLU A 446 -16.99 6.43 -20.29
CA GLU A 446 -17.72 5.25 -19.83
C GLU A 446 -16.78 4.06 -19.60
N THR A 447 -15.82 3.85 -20.50
CA THR A 447 -14.84 2.76 -20.36
C THR A 447 -13.92 2.99 -19.17
N ALA A 448 -13.40 4.21 -18.99
CA ALA A 448 -12.58 4.57 -17.82
C ALA A 448 -13.34 4.36 -16.51
N LEU A 449 -14.61 4.80 -16.47
CA LEU A 449 -15.47 4.68 -15.30
C LEU A 449 -15.79 3.22 -14.96
N ARG A 450 -16.13 2.40 -15.96
CA ARG A 450 -16.38 0.95 -15.77
C ARG A 450 -15.17 0.26 -15.14
N ILE A 451 -13.96 0.59 -15.58
CA ILE A 451 -12.73 0.04 -15.01
C ILE A 451 -12.53 0.57 -13.58
N ALA A 452 -12.76 1.86 -13.32
CA ALA A 452 -12.64 2.45 -11.99
C ALA A 452 -13.65 1.88 -10.97
N GLN A 453 -14.88 1.58 -11.41
CA GLN A 453 -15.92 0.91 -10.62
C GLN A 453 -15.50 -0.52 -10.28
N LYS A 454 -15.06 -1.28 -11.28
CA LYS A 454 -14.60 -2.66 -11.08
C LYS A 454 -13.42 -2.74 -10.10
N ASN A 455 -12.54 -1.74 -10.09
CA ASN A 455 -11.38 -1.67 -9.21
C ASN A 455 -11.63 -0.95 -7.87
N LEU A 456 -12.87 -0.56 -7.56
CA LEU A 456 -13.25 0.14 -6.33
C LEU A 456 -12.44 1.44 -6.09
N LEU A 457 -12.05 2.13 -7.16
CA LEU A 457 -11.25 3.34 -7.11
C LEU A 457 -12.13 4.59 -7.07
N GLU A 458 -12.70 4.88 -5.90
CA GLU A 458 -13.67 5.99 -5.73
C GLU A 458 -13.11 7.36 -6.14
N LYS A 459 -11.82 7.61 -5.92
CA LYS A 459 -11.17 8.87 -6.31
C LYS A 459 -11.16 9.04 -7.82
N ASP A 460 -10.81 7.99 -8.55
CA ASP A 460 -10.76 8.01 -10.02
C ASP A 460 -12.18 8.14 -10.59
N GLN A 461 -13.17 7.47 -10.00
CA GLN A 461 -14.58 7.63 -10.37
C GLN A 461 -15.04 9.09 -10.26
N ARG A 462 -14.75 9.75 -9.11
CA ARG A 462 -15.09 11.17 -8.90
C ARG A 462 -14.36 12.09 -9.86
N TYR A 463 -13.08 11.82 -10.14
CA TYR A 463 -12.27 12.62 -11.05
C TYR A 463 -12.79 12.55 -12.50
N ILE A 464 -13.08 11.34 -13.00
CA ILE A 464 -13.67 11.14 -14.33
C ILE A 464 -15.04 11.82 -14.41
N TRP A 465 -15.86 11.71 -13.37
CA TRP A 465 -17.16 12.35 -13.32
C TRP A 465 -17.07 13.88 -13.35
N LEU A 466 -16.14 14.48 -12.59
CA LEU A 466 -15.96 15.93 -12.60
C LEU A 466 -15.63 16.47 -14.00
N HIS A 467 -14.81 15.74 -14.75
CA HIS A 467 -14.45 16.11 -16.12
C HIS A 467 -15.57 15.84 -17.13
N ALA A 468 -16.30 14.74 -16.98
CA ALA A 468 -17.46 14.44 -17.84
C ALA A 468 -18.61 15.42 -17.61
N SER A 469 -18.91 15.78 -16.35
CA SER A 469 -20.04 16.64 -15.97
C SER A 469 -19.87 18.11 -16.35
N GLN A 470 -18.63 18.59 -16.50
CA GLN A 470 -18.37 19.91 -17.12
C GLN A 470 -18.93 20.03 -18.54
N HIS A 471 -19.33 18.90 -19.14
CA HIS A 471 -19.94 18.80 -20.44
C HIS A 471 -21.35 18.19 -20.41
N ASP A 472 -22.10 18.38 -19.31
CA ASP A 472 -23.49 17.88 -19.16
C ASP A 472 -24.41 18.33 -20.31
N HIS A 473 -24.18 19.51 -20.89
CA HIS A 473 -24.89 20.00 -22.08
C HIS A 473 -24.70 19.12 -23.33
N VAL A 474 -23.68 18.27 -23.35
CA VAL A 474 -23.34 17.33 -24.44
C VAL A 474 -23.84 15.92 -24.14
N PHE A 475 -23.78 15.49 -22.88
CA PHE A 475 -24.03 14.10 -22.48
C PHE A 475 -25.42 13.86 -21.86
N GLY A 476 -26.08 14.90 -21.35
CA GLY A 476 -27.39 14.83 -20.67
C GLY A 476 -27.40 13.89 -19.46
N ASP A 477 -28.60 13.46 -19.05
CA ASP A 477 -28.82 12.57 -17.88
C ASP A 477 -28.22 11.15 -18.04
N LYS A 478 -27.61 10.82 -19.20
CA LYS A 478 -27.04 9.49 -19.47
C LYS A 478 -25.89 9.14 -18.53
N PHE A 479 -25.10 10.14 -18.09
CA PHE A 479 -23.99 9.91 -17.18
C PHE A 479 -24.46 9.79 -15.71
N GLU A 480 -25.54 10.49 -15.34
CA GLU A 480 -26.15 10.41 -14.00
C GLU A 480 -26.94 9.11 -13.79
N THR A 481 -27.69 8.66 -14.80
CA THR A 481 -28.53 7.45 -14.71
C THR A 481 -27.74 6.13 -14.64
N GLN A 482 -26.50 6.09 -15.14
CA GLN A 482 -25.63 4.90 -15.08
C GLN A 482 -24.84 4.75 -13.77
N LEU A 483 -24.79 5.80 -12.94
CA LEU A 483 -24.06 5.84 -11.68
C LEU A 483 -25.04 5.88 -10.51
N GLN A 484 -25.47 4.72 -10.03
CA GLN A 484 -26.04 4.59 -8.68
C GLN A 484 -24.95 4.82 -7.62
N LEU A 485 -24.37 6.02 -7.55
CA LEU A 485 -23.53 6.47 -6.45
C LEU A 485 -24.35 7.38 -5.52
N PRO A 486 -24.09 7.37 -4.20
CA PRO A 486 -24.84 8.18 -3.25
C PRO A 486 -24.71 9.67 -3.58
N ALA A 487 -25.82 10.40 -3.43
CA ALA A 487 -25.96 11.81 -3.77
C ALA A 487 -24.79 12.67 -3.25
N THR A 488 -24.33 13.58 -4.11
CA THR A 488 -23.21 14.49 -3.88
C THR A 488 -23.42 15.37 -2.64
N PRO A 489 -22.36 15.64 -1.84
CA PRO A 489 -22.35 16.84 -1.00
C PRO A 489 -22.33 18.05 -1.92
N SER A 490 -23.28 18.95 -1.69
CA SER A 490 -23.53 20.21 -2.40
C SER A 490 -22.27 20.92 -2.90
N ARG A 491 -22.35 21.42 -4.15
CA ARG A 491 -21.45 22.40 -4.76
C ARG A 491 -21.12 23.54 -3.79
N GLN A 492 -19.96 23.48 -3.15
CA GLN A 492 -19.30 24.65 -2.57
C GLN A 492 -17.82 24.59 -2.97
N LEU A 493 -17.51 25.34 -4.02
CA LEU A 493 -16.15 25.74 -4.39
C LEU A 493 -15.59 26.70 -3.32
N PRO A 494 -14.26 26.77 -3.22
CA PRO A 494 -13.56 28.04 -3.43
C PRO A 494 -13.03 28.14 -4.86
#